data_AF-A0A1I0RH33-F1
#
_entry.id   AF-A0A1I0RH33-F1
#
_cell.length_a   1.000
_cell.length_b   1.000
_cell.length_c   1.000
_cell.angle_alpha   90.00
_cell.angle_beta   90.00
_cell.angle_gamma   90.00
#
_symmetry.space_group_name_H-M   'P 1'
#
loop_
_entity.id
_entity.type
_entity.pdbx_description
1 polymer ?
#
loop_
_entity_poly.entity_id
_entity_poly.type
_entity_poly.pdbx_seq_one_letter_code
_entity_poly.pdbx_strand_id
1 'polypeptide(L)'
;MNVAADTMEHQVQDTAQVSVGVFGKHPEFGDFVSTGISAPLVELLEQWFGHVMPSLKIGWAEAWESNFDTAQSLRFWFGPDLTPGGHGFLGVVRTSRDRVGRRFPLVAALEGSAVHAPVQDQSQSVFEALEQALDGYVRTDGSDAKELGSHVASAVSDFSDAAETQLRTNGFWAARSDGDIARLWQDAAIADRDHAIRGRSYVWRADATSSAVYVCQGWPDVEVIAWLMGYPLTVASEDKEA
;
A
#
# COMPACT_ATOMS: atom_id res chain seq x y z
N MET A 1 20.80 20.39 -16.13
CA MET A 1 21.10 19.59 -17.34
C MET A 1 19.76 19.00 -17.76
N ASN A 2 19.22 19.45 -18.90
CA ASN A 2 17.86 19.16 -19.31
C ASN A 2 17.70 17.68 -19.67
N VAL A 3 16.74 17.01 -19.03
CA VAL A 3 16.16 15.76 -19.51
C VAL A 3 15.10 16.17 -20.53
N ALA A 4 15.38 16.01 -21.81
CA ALA A 4 14.41 16.29 -22.87
C ALA A 4 13.72 14.96 -23.24
N ALA A 5 12.45 14.85 -22.89
CA ALA A 5 11.53 13.90 -23.52
C ALA A 5 10.95 14.59 -24.76
N ASP A 6 11.13 13.98 -25.94
CA ASP A 6 10.55 14.48 -27.19
C ASP A 6 9.12 13.93 -27.39
N THR A 7 8.25 14.76 -27.95
CA THR A 7 6.78 14.70 -27.88
C THR A 7 6.16 14.11 -29.15
N MET A 8 5.10 13.29 -29.00
CA MET A 8 3.79 13.47 -29.67
C MET A 8 2.85 12.29 -29.41
N GLU A 9 1.94 12.45 -28.45
CA GLU A 9 0.60 11.86 -28.46
C GLU A 9 -0.35 12.84 -27.76
N HIS A 10 -1.54 13.07 -28.35
CA HIS A 10 -2.59 13.87 -27.73
C HIS A 10 -3.04 13.19 -26.43
N GLN A 11 -2.45 13.57 -25.30
CA GLN A 11 -2.95 13.20 -23.99
C GLN A 11 -3.96 14.24 -23.52
N VAL A 12 -5.20 13.78 -23.35
CA VAL A 12 -6.17 14.43 -22.47
C VAL A 12 -5.47 14.68 -21.14
N GLN A 13 -5.43 15.94 -20.69
CA GLN A 13 -5.01 16.28 -19.34
C GLN A 13 -6.00 15.65 -18.37
N ASP A 14 -5.75 14.40 -17.97
CA ASP A 14 -6.39 13.83 -16.80
C ASP A 14 -5.71 14.48 -15.60
N THR A 15 -6.38 15.46 -14.98
CA THR A 15 -5.93 16.01 -13.71
C THR A 15 -5.71 14.84 -12.76
N ALA A 16 -4.45 14.57 -12.41
CA ALA A 16 -4.11 13.45 -11.56
C ALA A 16 -4.74 13.65 -10.18
N GLN A 17 -5.91 13.06 -9.98
CA GLN A 17 -6.68 13.17 -8.77
C GLN A 17 -6.27 12.03 -7.85
N VAL A 18 -5.62 12.35 -6.74
CA VAL A 18 -5.42 11.40 -5.67
C VAL A 18 -6.81 11.03 -5.13
N SER A 19 -7.12 9.74 -5.19
CA SER A 19 -8.33 9.18 -4.60
C SER A 19 -7.99 8.62 -3.23
N VAL A 20 -8.85 8.90 -2.24
CA VAL A 20 -8.70 8.41 -0.87
C VAL A 20 -9.88 7.54 -0.56
N GLY A 21 -9.65 6.36 0.01
CA GLY A 21 -10.72 5.43 0.26
C GLY A 21 -10.45 4.42 1.34
N VAL A 22 -11.49 3.65 1.62
CA VAL A 22 -11.52 2.60 2.64
C VAL A 22 -12.11 1.33 2.04
N PHE A 23 -11.46 0.20 2.31
CA PHE A 23 -11.91 -1.12 1.91
C PHE A 23 -11.75 -2.13 3.06
N GLY A 24 -12.76 -2.97 3.29
CA GLY A 24 -12.69 -4.07 4.25
C GLY A 24 -13.79 -4.03 5.31
N LYS A 25 -13.51 -4.53 6.52
CA LYS A 25 -14.50 -4.57 7.62
C LYS A 25 -14.21 -3.53 8.69
N HIS A 26 -15.21 -2.75 9.05
CA HIS A 26 -15.13 -1.74 10.10
C HIS A 26 -16.16 -2.06 11.20
N PRO A 27 -15.82 -1.92 12.50
CA PRO A 27 -16.71 -2.32 13.62
C PRO A 27 -18.10 -1.67 13.60
N GLU A 28 -18.20 -0.46 13.07
CA GLU A 28 -19.45 0.29 12.94
C GLU A 28 -20.41 -0.19 11.82
N PHE A 29 -19.95 -1.10 10.95
CA PHE A 29 -20.71 -1.58 9.79
C PHE A 29 -20.99 -3.08 9.92
N GLY A 30 -22.19 -3.50 9.52
CA GLY A 30 -22.58 -4.92 9.55
C GLY A 30 -22.00 -5.75 8.39
N ASP A 31 -21.48 -5.07 7.35
CA ASP A 31 -20.91 -5.70 6.17
C ASP A 31 -19.65 -4.95 5.69
N PHE A 32 -19.08 -5.36 4.57
CA PHE A 32 -17.95 -4.69 3.94
C PHE A 32 -18.22 -3.21 3.64
N VAL A 33 -17.19 -2.40 3.87
CA VAL A 33 -17.09 -1.03 3.38
C VAL A 33 -16.18 -1.05 2.16
N SER A 34 -16.62 -0.38 1.10
CA SER A 34 -15.83 -0.09 -0.09
C SER A 34 -16.23 1.28 -0.61
N THR A 35 -15.35 2.26 -0.46
CA THR A 35 -15.61 3.66 -0.81
C THR A 35 -14.31 4.35 -1.18
N GLY A 36 -14.33 5.25 -2.17
CA GLY A 36 -13.18 6.09 -2.55
C GLY A 36 -12.01 5.38 -3.24
N ILE A 37 -11.92 4.05 -3.17
CA ILE A 37 -10.96 3.22 -3.91
C ILE A 37 -11.56 2.81 -5.26
N SER A 38 -10.74 2.80 -6.32
CA SER A 38 -11.16 2.36 -7.65
C SER A 38 -11.58 0.88 -7.66
N ALA A 39 -12.60 0.52 -8.45
CA ALA A 39 -13.08 -0.86 -8.52
C ALA A 39 -12.00 -1.88 -8.94
N PRO A 40 -11.12 -1.61 -9.93
CA PRO A 40 -10.03 -2.52 -10.26
C PRO A 40 -9.06 -2.76 -9.10
N LEU A 41 -8.79 -1.73 -8.29
CA LEU A 41 -7.92 -1.86 -7.13
C LEU A 41 -8.61 -2.64 -5.99
N VAL A 42 -9.92 -2.48 -5.82
CA VAL A 42 -10.72 -3.32 -4.91
C VAL A 42 -10.63 -4.79 -5.31
N GLU A 43 -10.81 -5.12 -6.59
CA GLU A 43 -10.69 -6.49 -7.10
C GLU A 43 -9.30 -7.09 -6.85
N LEU A 44 -8.24 -6.28 -7.01
CA LEU A 44 -6.87 -6.68 -6.72
C LEU A 44 -6.66 -6.97 -5.22
N LEU A 45 -7.19 -6.11 -4.34
CA LEU A 45 -7.14 -6.30 -2.89
C LEU A 45 -7.92 -7.56 -2.46
N GLU A 46 -9.10 -7.78 -3.03
CA GLU A 46 -9.91 -8.98 -2.79
C GLU A 46 -9.17 -10.26 -3.19
N GLN A 47 -8.53 -10.25 -4.36
CA GLN A 47 -7.71 -11.38 -4.81
C GLN A 47 -6.53 -11.64 -3.87
N TRP A 48 -5.80 -10.60 -3.48
CA TRP A 48 -4.65 -10.74 -2.59
C TRP A 48 -5.07 -11.21 -1.18
N PHE A 49 -6.08 -10.60 -0.57
CA PHE A 49 -6.61 -11.07 0.73
C PHE A 49 -7.25 -12.45 0.65
N GLY A 50 -7.79 -12.83 -0.51
CA GLY A 50 -8.28 -14.19 -0.78
C GLY A 50 -7.19 -15.26 -0.65
N HIS A 51 -5.91 -14.90 -0.83
CA HIS A 51 -4.76 -15.80 -0.60
C HIS A 51 -4.18 -15.66 0.81
N VAL A 52 -4.09 -14.42 1.32
CA VAL A 52 -3.49 -14.13 2.64
C VAL A 52 -4.34 -14.70 3.76
N MET A 53 -5.65 -14.42 3.78
CA MET A 53 -6.52 -14.76 4.92
C MET A 53 -6.62 -16.27 5.19
N PRO A 54 -6.83 -17.13 4.19
CA PRO A 54 -6.82 -18.58 4.42
C PRO A 54 -5.47 -19.07 4.94
N SER A 55 -4.38 -18.56 4.40
CA SER A 55 -3.02 -18.97 4.77
C SER A 55 -2.67 -18.58 6.21
N LEU A 56 -3.02 -17.35 6.64
CA LEU A 56 -2.87 -16.95 8.03
C LEU A 56 -3.74 -17.81 8.97
N LYS A 57 -4.98 -18.12 8.57
CA LYS A 57 -5.88 -18.96 9.37
C LYS A 57 -5.35 -20.39 9.53
N ILE A 58 -4.78 -20.96 8.47
CA ILE A 58 -4.14 -22.28 8.52
C ILE A 58 -2.87 -22.21 9.38
N GLY A 59 -1.99 -21.25 9.12
CA GLY A 59 -0.68 -21.19 9.76
C GLY A 59 -0.69 -20.75 11.23
N TRP A 60 -1.68 -19.97 11.68
CA TRP A 60 -1.87 -19.67 13.10
C TRP A 60 -2.77 -20.68 13.83
N ALA A 61 -3.49 -21.54 13.10
CA ALA A 61 -4.31 -22.63 13.63
C ALA A 61 -5.20 -22.19 14.82
N GLU A 62 -5.05 -22.82 15.99
CA GLU A 62 -5.83 -22.51 17.21
C GLU A 62 -5.62 -21.07 17.71
N ALA A 63 -4.47 -20.47 17.43
CA ALA A 63 -4.14 -19.10 17.80
C ALA A 63 -4.67 -18.06 16.78
N TRP A 64 -5.30 -18.47 15.67
CA TRP A 64 -5.78 -17.59 14.60
C TRP A 64 -6.51 -16.36 15.10
N GLU A 65 -7.50 -16.54 15.97
CA GLU A 65 -8.33 -15.43 16.45
C GLU A 65 -7.53 -14.45 17.31
N SER A 66 -6.75 -14.98 18.26
CA SER A 66 -5.92 -14.17 19.16
C SER A 66 -4.85 -13.41 18.39
N ASN A 67 -4.14 -14.09 17.50
CA ASN A 67 -3.07 -13.49 16.69
C ASN A 67 -3.65 -12.42 15.77
N PHE A 68 -4.77 -12.68 15.09
CA PHE A 68 -5.39 -11.69 14.22
C PHE A 68 -5.87 -10.47 15.01
N ASP A 69 -6.55 -10.65 16.14
CA ASP A 69 -7.11 -9.54 16.91
C ASP A 69 -6.05 -8.66 17.59
N THR A 70 -4.81 -9.14 17.72
CA THR A 70 -3.69 -8.43 18.37
C THR A 70 -2.53 -8.13 17.43
N ALA A 71 -2.67 -8.49 16.15
CA ALA A 71 -1.66 -8.23 15.13
C ALA A 71 -1.41 -6.74 14.95
N GLN A 72 -0.16 -6.42 14.62
CA GLN A 72 0.24 -5.03 14.36
C GLN A 72 -0.34 -4.53 13.04
N SER A 73 -0.76 -3.26 13.03
CA SER A 73 -1.07 -2.55 11.79
C SER A 73 0.17 -2.44 10.92
N LEU A 74 -0.02 -2.58 9.61
CA LEU A 74 1.03 -2.41 8.62
C LEU A 74 0.76 -1.18 7.78
N ARG A 75 1.84 -0.48 7.45
CA ARG A 75 1.87 0.60 6.47
C ARG A 75 2.44 0.04 5.18
N PHE A 76 1.98 0.53 4.04
CA PHE A 76 2.44 0.02 2.75
C PHE A 76 2.53 1.11 1.69
N TRP A 77 3.35 0.82 0.67
CA TRP A 77 3.37 1.48 -0.62
C TRP A 77 3.60 0.42 -1.69
N PHE A 78 2.78 0.42 -2.74
CA PHE A 78 2.93 -0.42 -3.93
C PHE A 78 3.14 0.46 -5.16
N GLY A 79 4.13 0.07 -5.96
CA GLY A 79 4.51 0.83 -7.13
C GLY A 79 3.51 0.76 -8.27
N PRO A 80 3.54 1.76 -9.17
CA PRO A 80 2.59 1.91 -10.27
C PRO A 80 2.55 0.74 -11.26
N ASP A 81 3.59 -0.10 -11.34
CA ASP A 81 3.56 -1.27 -12.21
C ASP A 81 2.83 -2.47 -11.57
N LEU A 82 2.50 -2.39 -10.27
CA LEU A 82 1.75 -3.41 -9.52
C LEU A 82 0.25 -3.10 -9.42
N THR A 83 -0.15 -1.86 -9.70
CA THR A 83 -1.51 -1.37 -9.51
C THR A 83 -2.23 -1.18 -10.85
N PRO A 84 -3.56 -1.40 -10.90
CA PRO A 84 -4.38 -0.93 -11.99
C PRO A 84 -4.20 0.58 -12.19
N GLY A 85 -4.29 1.06 -13.44
CA GLY A 85 -4.18 2.50 -13.74
C GLY A 85 -2.76 3.06 -13.78
N GLY A 86 -1.76 2.42 -13.15
CA GLY A 86 -0.38 2.93 -13.20
C GLY A 86 -0.06 3.99 -12.16
N HIS A 87 -0.73 3.94 -11.02
CA HIS A 87 -0.61 4.92 -9.95
C HIS A 87 0.07 4.32 -8.73
N GLY A 88 0.79 5.13 -7.96
CA GLY A 88 1.25 4.70 -6.65
C GLY A 88 0.04 4.42 -5.76
N PHE A 89 0.15 3.40 -4.92
CA PHE A 89 -0.88 3.06 -3.95
C PHE A 89 -0.24 2.92 -2.56
N LEU A 90 -0.60 3.80 -1.63
CA LEU A 90 -0.10 3.76 -0.26
C LEU A 90 -1.24 3.73 0.73
N GLY A 91 -0.97 3.24 1.93
CA GLY A 91 -1.95 3.30 2.99
C GLY A 91 -1.57 2.47 4.20
N VAL A 92 -2.59 2.18 4.98
CA VAL A 92 -2.49 1.36 6.18
C VAL A 92 -3.47 0.19 6.07
N VAL A 93 -3.03 -0.97 6.54
CA VAL A 93 -3.85 -2.16 6.71
C VAL A 93 -3.77 -2.59 8.17
N ARG A 94 -4.92 -2.78 8.81
CA ARG A 94 -5.03 -3.30 10.17
C ARG A 94 -5.95 -4.49 10.21
N THR A 95 -5.76 -5.35 11.20
CA THR A 95 -6.75 -6.38 11.50
C THR A 95 -8.01 -5.73 12.06
N SER A 96 -9.16 -6.26 11.68
CA SER A 96 -10.45 -5.67 12.00
C SER A 96 -11.57 -6.71 11.95
N ARG A 97 -12.78 -6.28 12.31
CA ARG A 97 -14.00 -7.08 12.24
C ARG A 97 -15.19 -6.17 11.96
N ASP A 98 -16.24 -6.75 11.41
CA ASP A 98 -17.51 -6.04 11.29
C ASP A 98 -18.27 -6.05 12.63
N ARG A 99 -19.42 -5.36 12.66
CA ARG A 99 -20.28 -5.22 13.84
C ARG A 99 -20.79 -6.56 14.41
N VAL A 100 -20.82 -7.62 13.59
CA VAL A 100 -21.25 -8.96 14.02
C VAL A 100 -20.08 -9.88 14.38
N GLY A 101 -18.83 -9.38 14.29
CA GLY A 101 -17.63 -10.07 14.74
C GLY A 101 -16.88 -10.88 13.67
N ARG A 102 -17.26 -10.80 12.39
CA ARG A 102 -16.54 -11.50 11.31
C ARG A 102 -15.22 -10.77 11.02
N ARG A 103 -14.10 -11.48 11.10
CA ARG A 103 -12.75 -10.93 10.93
C ARG A 103 -12.38 -10.77 9.46
N PHE A 104 -11.93 -9.58 9.10
CA PHE A 104 -11.32 -9.27 7.81
C PHE A 104 -10.49 -7.99 7.96
N PRO A 105 -9.38 -7.82 7.22
CA PRO A 105 -8.57 -6.60 7.30
C PRO A 105 -9.37 -5.35 6.95
N LEU A 106 -8.92 -4.20 7.44
CA LEU A 106 -9.42 -2.90 7.06
C LEU A 106 -8.27 -2.10 6.47
N VAL A 107 -8.48 -1.58 5.27
CA VAL A 107 -7.52 -0.77 4.52
C VAL A 107 -8.05 0.65 4.43
N ALA A 108 -7.23 1.63 4.78
CA ALA A 108 -7.43 3.04 4.40
C ALA A 108 -6.23 3.48 3.58
N ALA A 109 -6.47 4.08 2.41
CA ALA A 109 -5.43 4.22 1.42
C ALA A 109 -5.67 5.36 0.43
N LEU A 110 -4.57 5.76 -0.22
CA LEU A 110 -4.52 6.75 -1.28
C LEU A 110 -4.01 6.07 -2.57
N GLU A 111 -4.69 6.31 -3.68
CA GLU A 111 -4.24 5.91 -5.03
C GLU A 111 -4.07 7.18 -5.89
N GLY A 112 -2.90 7.38 -6.48
CA GLY A 112 -2.65 8.51 -7.39
C GLY A 112 -1.20 8.63 -7.86
N SER A 113 -0.94 9.53 -8.82
CA SER A 113 0.43 9.78 -9.33
C SER A 113 1.35 10.45 -8.30
N ALA A 114 0.78 11.15 -7.32
CA ALA A 114 1.50 11.90 -6.28
C ALA A 114 1.92 11.09 -5.07
N VAL A 115 1.74 9.78 -5.13
CA VAL A 115 2.06 8.86 -4.06
C VAL A 115 3.49 8.36 -4.23
N HIS A 116 4.44 9.02 -3.56
CA HIS A 116 5.87 8.69 -3.60
C HIS A 116 6.22 7.46 -2.74
N ALA A 117 7.24 6.72 -3.17
CA ALA A 117 7.76 5.59 -2.40
C ALA A 117 8.45 6.08 -1.11
N PRO A 118 8.47 5.27 -0.03
CA PRO A 118 9.06 5.66 1.26
C PRO A 118 10.57 5.96 1.20
N VAL A 119 11.26 5.51 0.15
CA VAL A 119 12.68 5.82 -0.10
C VAL A 119 12.89 7.18 -0.78
N GLN A 120 11.83 7.78 -1.32
CA GLN A 120 11.81 9.12 -1.91
C GLN A 120 11.20 10.14 -0.94
N ASP A 121 10.14 9.77 -0.22
CA ASP A 121 9.52 10.56 0.85
C ASP A 121 9.39 9.72 2.12
N GLN A 122 10.10 10.09 3.18
CA GLN A 122 10.13 9.35 4.45
C GLN A 122 9.05 9.79 5.44
N SER A 123 8.22 10.79 5.11
CA SER A 123 7.18 11.29 5.99
C SER A 123 6.23 10.17 6.44
N GLN A 124 5.93 10.13 7.73
CA GLN A 124 4.97 9.17 8.31
C GLN A 124 3.59 9.78 8.55
N SER A 125 3.44 11.10 8.34
CA SER A 125 2.23 11.85 8.72
C SER A 125 0.97 11.34 8.03
N VAL A 126 1.05 10.93 6.76
CA VAL A 126 -0.11 10.36 6.02
C VAL A 126 -0.60 9.09 6.67
N PHE A 127 0.31 8.19 7.04
CA PHE A 127 -0.03 6.90 7.63
C PHE A 127 -0.63 7.08 9.02
N GLU A 128 -0.05 7.99 9.81
CA GLU A 128 -0.57 8.37 11.13
C GLU A 128 -1.96 9.01 11.03
N ALA A 129 -2.19 9.88 10.04
CA ALA A 129 -3.50 10.48 9.80
C ALA A 129 -4.56 9.44 9.40
N LEU A 130 -4.20 8.48 8.54
CA LEU A 130 -5.09 7.36 8.17
C LEU A 130 -5.42 6.47 9.37
N GLU A 131 -4.41 6.11 10.18
CA GLU A 131 -4.59 5.33 11.41
C GLU A 131 -5.54 6.05 12.39
N GLN A 132 -5.29 7.34 12.64
CA GLN A 132 -6.11 8.17 13.52
C GLN A 132 -7.55 8.34 13.00
N ALA A 133 -7.72 8.51 11.69
CA ALA A 133 -9.05 8.62 11.08
C ALA A 133 -9.86 7.32 11.21
N LEU A 134 -9.20 6.15 11.08
CA LEU A 134 -9.85 4.86 11.32
C LEU A 134 -10.22 4.67 12.79
N ASP A 135 -9.37 5.07 13.73
CA ASP A 135 -9.64 4.96 15.17
C ASP A 135 -10.72 5.94 15.66
N GLY A 136 -10.79 7.13 15.04
CA GLY A 136 -11.69 8.21 15.43
C GLY A 136 -13.10 8.13 14.84
N TYR A 137 -13.35 7.23 13.88
CA TYR A 137 -14.64 7.16 13.21
C TYR A 137 -15.70 6.47 14.08
N VAL A 138 -16.77 7.21 14.39
CA VAL A 138 -17.98 6.69 15.04
C VAL A 138 -19.15 6.92 14.10
N ARG A 139 -19.92 5.87 13.84
CA ARG A 139 -21.03 5.96 12.90
C ARG A 139 -22.24 6.59 13.58
N THR A 140 -22.83 7.57 12.91
CA THR A 140 -24.09 8.21 13.34
C THR A 140 -25.28 7.46 12.74
N ASP A 141 -26.43 7.50 13.40
CA ASP A 141 -27.64 6.84 12.89
C ASP A 141 -28.00 7.37 11.49
N GLY A 142 -28.10 6.44 10.52
CA GLY A 142 -28.45 6.76 9.13
C GLY A 142 -27.27 7.04 8.20
N SER A 143 -26.05 7.17 8.71
CA SER A 143 -24.84 7.32 7.88
C SER A 143 -24.50 6.05 7.10
N ASP A 144 -23.96 6.22 5.90
CA ASP A 144 -23.51 5.12 5.04
C ASP A 144 -21.97 5.02 4.99
N ALA A 145 -21.46 4.04 4.23
CA ALA A 145 -20.03 3.84 4.07
C ALA A 145 -19.30 5.03 3.42
N LYS A 146 -20.00 5.91 2.67
CA LYS A 146 -19.39 7.08 2.03
C LYS A 146 -19.00 8.13 3.04
N GLU A 147 -19.69 8.23 4.18
CA GLU A 147 -19.29 9.12 5.26
C GLU A 147 -17.96 8.71 5.88
N LEU A 148 -17.71 7.40 6.06
CA LEU A 148 -16.39 6.91 6.48
C LEU A 148 -15.31 7.30 5.45
N GLY A 149 -15.58 7.09 4.17
CA GLY A 149 -14.67 7.53 3.10
C GLY A 149 -14.38 9.03 3.14
N SER A 150 -15.42 9.85 3.36
CA SER A 150 -15.29 11.31 3.45
C SER A 150 -14.54 11.76 4.69
N HIS A 151 -14.74 11.06 5.82
CA HIS A 151 -14.01 11.30 7.07
C HIS A 151 -12.50 11.03 6.88
N VAL A 152 -12.15 9.89 6.29
CA VAL A 152 -10.76 9.52 6.00
C VAL A 152 -10.15 10.50 4.98
N ALA A 153 -10.86 10.83 3.91
CA ALA A 153 -10.40 11.82 2.93
C ALA A 153 -10.12 13.19 3.55
N SER A 154 -10.94 13.62 4.51
CA SER A 154 -10.75 14.90 5.20
C SER A 154 -9.51 14.92 6.10
N ALA A 155 -9.08 13.76 6.63
CA ALA A 155 -7.89 13.66 7.48
C ALA A 155 -6.58 13.80 6.68
N VAL A 156 -6.62 13.60 5.37
CA VAL A 156 -5.47 13.69 4.45
C VAL A 156 -5.71 14.72 3.34
N SER A 157 -6.54 15.75 3.59
CA SER A 157 -6.88 16.76 2.58
C SER A 157 -5.67 17.52 2.03
N ASP A 158 -4.61 17.62 2.83
CA ASP A 158 -3.36 18.28 2.45
C ASP A 158 -2.50 17.40 1.52
N PHE A 159 -2.82 16.11 1.39
CA PHE A 159 -2.29 15.22 0.35
C PHE A 159 -3.05 15.42 -0.96
N SER A 160 -2.94 16.64 -1.49
CA SER A 160 -3.43 17.00 -2.81
C SER A 160 -2.35 17.81 -3.49
N ASP A 161 -1.50 17.15 -4.25
CA ASP A 161 -0.66 17.86 -5.20
C ASP A 161 -0.52 17.06 -6.48
N ALA A 162 -0.56 17.78 -7.60
CA ALA A 162 -0.38 17.23 -8.92
C ALA A 162 1.07 16.78 -9.07
N ALA A 163 1.34 15.49 -8.89
CA ALA A 163 2.61 14.94 -9.35
C ALA A 163 2.52 14.63 -10.84
N GLU A 164 3.63 14.90 -11.52
CA GLU A 164 3.81 14.51 -12.91
C GLU A 164 3.60 13.00 -13.04
N THR A 165 2.71 12.62 -13.97
CA THR A 165 2.54 11.24 -14.37
C THR A 165 3.88 10.70 -14.84
N GLN A 166 4.49 9.81 -14.06
CA GLN A 166 5.73 9.18 -14.46
C GLN A 166 5.48 8.28 -15.66
N LEU A 167 6.08 8.63 -16.81
CA LEU A 167 6.02 7.81 -18.01
C LEU A 167 6.48 6.39 -17.72
N ARG A 168 5.65 5.42 -18.14
CA ARG A 168 6.05 4.01 -18.16
C ARG A 168 7.17 3.87 -19.18
N THR A 169 8.35 3.43 -18.74
CA THR A 169 9.48 3.14 -19.61
C THR A 169 9.94 1.70 -19.38
N ASN A 170 10.33 1.00 -20.44
CA ASN A 170 10.87 -0.36 -20.34
C ASN A 170 12.36 -0.37 -19.98
N GLY A 171 12.98 0.79 -19.81
CA GLY A 171 14.39 0.94 -19.49
C GLY A 171 14.79 2.41 -19.40
N PHE A 172 16.03 2.64 -19.02
CA PHE A 172 16.60 3.97 -18.82
C PHE A 172 17.99 4.07 -19.46
N TRP A 173 18.45 5.30 -19.69
CA TRP A 173 19.81 5.57 -20.14
C TRP A 173 20.40 6.72 -19.31
N ALA A 174 21.73 6.74 -19.23
CA ALA A 174 22.49 7.87 -18.72
C ALA A 174 23.49 8.29 -19.81
N ALA A 175 23.73 9.59 -19.95
CA ALA A 175 24.72 10.13 -20.88
C ALA A 175 25.35 11.40 -20.30
N ARG A 176 26.65 11.57 -20.53
CA ARG A 176 27.40 12.76 -20.13
C ARG A 176 28.32 13.19 -21.27
N SER A 177 28.48 14.51 -21.43
CA SER A 177 29.35 15.10 -22.46
C SER A 177 30.78 15.37 -21.97
N ASP A 178 31.05 15.20 -20.67
CA ASP A 178 32.36 15.49 -20.04
C ASP A 178 33.28 14.27 -19.93
N GLY A 179 32.80 13.07 -20.32
CA GLY A 179 33.56 11.82 -20.23
C GLY A 179 33.77 11.29 -18.81
N ASP A 180 33.14 11.89 -17.79
CA ASP A 180 33.25 11.44 -16.40
C ASP A 180 32.46 10.15 -16.17
N ILE A 181 33.17 9.02 -16.27
CA ILE A 181 32.57 7.68 -16.13
C ILE A 181 32.04 7.39 -14.73
N ALA A 182 32.69 7.92 -13.68
CA ALA A 182 32.25 7.69 -12.30
C ALA A 182 30.91 8.37 -12.07
N ARG A 183 30.77 9.61 -12.56
CA ARG A 183 29.52 10.35 -12.47
C ARG A 183 28.43 9.78 -13.39
N LEU A 184 28.79 9.24 -14.56
CA LEU A 184 27.84 8.52 -15.42
C LEU A 184 27.17 7.36 -14.67
N TRP A 185 27.94 6.57 -13.92
CA TRP A 185 27.38 5.46 -13.14
C TRP A 185 26.57 5.92 -11.92
N GLN A 186 26.88 7.09 -11.35
CA GLN A 186 26.03 7.71 -10.32
C GLN A 186 24.68 8.15 -10.90
N ASP A 187 24.69 8.79 -12.08
CA ASP A 187 23.48 9.17 -12.80
C ASP A 187 22.64 7.92 -13.15
N ALA A 188 23.29 6.85 -13.63
CA ALA A 188 22.64 5.57 -13.92
C ALA A 188 22.06 4.90 -12.67
N ALA A 189 22.73 4.97 -11.51
CA ALA A 189 22.22 4.40 -10.27
C ALA A 189 20.96 5.10 -9.75
N ILE A 190 20.83 6.42 -9.98
CA ILE A 190 19.60 7.16 -9.68
C ILE A 190 18.47 6.66 -10.57
N ALA A 191 18.71 6.58 -11.88
CA ALA A 191 17.71 6.11 -12.85
C ALA A 191 17.32 4.64 -12.61
N ASP A 192 18.27 3.78 -12.26
CA ASP A 192 18.03 2.37 -11.90
C ASP A 192 17.12 2.26 -10.68
N ARG A 193 17.39 3.05 -9.64
CA ARG A 193 16.54 3.11 -8.44
C ARG A 193 15.12 3.54 -8.79
N ASP A 194 14.96 4.62 -9.54
CA ASP A 194 13.65 5.17 -9.89
C ASP A 194 12.87 4.18 -10.79
N HIS A 195 13.56 3.49 -11.70
CA HIS A 195 12.97 2.43 -12.51
C HIS A 195 12.56 1.21 -11.67
N ALA A 196 13.44 0.74 -10.78
CA ALA A 196 13.17 -0.43 -9.96
C ALA A 196 12.05 -0.22 -8.94
N ILE A 197 11.86 0.99 -8.41
CA ILE A 197 10.80 1.34 -7.45
C ILE A 197 9.41 1.06 -8.04
N ARG A 198 9.22 1.21 -9.34
CA ARG A 198 7.90 1.11 -9.98
C ARG A 198 7.22 -0.26 -9.82
N GLY A 199 8.01 -1.33 -9.78
CA GLY A 199 7.54 -2.71 -9.59
C GLY A 199 7.67 -3.24 -8.16
N ARG A 200 8.03 -2.38 -7.19
CA ARG A 200 8.29 -2.79 -5.81
C ARG A 200 7.08 -2.61 -4.91
N SER A 201 7.01 -3.50 -3.92
CA SER A 201 6.20 -3.33 -2.72
C SER A 201 7.10 -3.00 -1.54
N TYR A 202 6.64 -2.04 -0.73
CA TYR A 202 7.22 -1.70 0.55
C TYR A 202 6.13 -1.91 1.60
N VAL A 203 6.37 -2.78 2.57
CA VAL A 203 5.45 -3.02 3.68
C VAL A 203 6.24 -2.93 4.97
N TRP A 204 5.77 -2.13 5.92
CA TRP A 204 6.47 -1.93 7.18
C TRP A 204 5.49 -1.81 8.33
N ARG A 205 6.04 -1.98 9.52
CA ARG A 205 5.41 -1.59 10.77
C ARG A 205 6.30 -0.57 11.46
N ALA A 206 5.68 0.34 12.18
CA ALA A 206 6.37 1.29 13.03
C ALA A 206 5.59 1.36 14.34
N ASP A 207 6.20 0.89 15.42
CA ASP A 207 5.68 1.01 16.79
C ASP A 207 6.68 1.83 17.63
N ALA A 208 6.28 2.22 18.86
CA ALA A 208 7.12 3.06 19.73
C ALA A 208 8.45 2.39 20.15
N THR A 209 8.58 1.08 19.98
CA THR A 209 9.67 0.24 20.48
C THR A 209 10.41 -0.54 19.40
N SER A 210 9.81 -0.73 18.22
CA SER A 210 10.36 -1.50 17.11
C SER A 210 9.82 -1.04 15.77
N SER A 211 10.66 -1.14 14.74
CA SER A 211 10.26 -0.91 13.35
C SER A 211 10.87 -2.00 12.49
N ALA A 212 10.14 -2.43 11.47
CA ALA A 212 10.59 -3.44 10.53
C ALA A 212 9.99 -3.14 9.16
N VAL A 213 10.77 -3.36 8.10
CA VAL A 213 10.35 -3.17 6.71
C VAL A 213 10.71 -4.39 5.88
N TYR A 214 9.81 -4.74 4.96
CA TYR A 214 10.03 -5.68 3.89
C TYR A 214 9.89 -4.97 2.54
N VAL A 215 10.80 -5.28 1.61
CA VAL A 215 10.81 -4.74 0.26
C VAL A 215 11.00 -5.89 -0.72
N CYS A 216 10.09 -6.02 -1.69
CA CYS A 216 10.16 -7.05 -2.72
C CYS A 216 9.78 -6.49 -4.09
N GLN A 217 10.15 -7.20 -5.15
CA GLN A 217 9.52 -7.02 -6.46
C GLN A 217 8.20 -7.79 -6.47
N GLY A 218 7.14 -7.20 -7.02
CA GLY A 218 5.82 -7.82 -6.98
C GLY A 218 5.16 -7.74 -5.59
N TRP A 219 4.24 -8.67 -5.34
CA TRP A 219 3.42 -8.71 -4.12
C TRP A 219 4.14 -9.45 -2.97
N PRO A 220 3.95 -9.01 -1.71
CA PRO A 220 4.56 -9.65 -0.55
C PRO A 220 3.91 -11.02 -0.25
N ASP A 221 4.75 -11.99 0.09
CA ASP A 221 4.35 -13.33 0.51
C ASP A 221 3.72 -13.33 1.91
N VAL A 222 2.84 -14.28 2.17
CA VAL A 222 2.04 -14.33 3.40
C VAL A 222 2.88 -14.59 4.65
N GLU A 223 3.97 -15.35 4.54
CA GLU A 223 4.90 -15.62 5.64
C GLU A 223 5.50 -14.32 6.18
N VAL A 224 5.83 -13.40 5.27
CA VAL A 224 6.41 -12.11 5.62
C VAL A 224 5.36 -11.17 6.20
N ILE A 225 4.15 -11.17 5.65
CA ILE A 225 3.02 -10.41 6.21
C ILE A 225 2.74 -10.86 7.65
N ALA A 226 2.70 -12.17 7.91
CA ALA A 226 2.49 -12.72 9.24
C ALA A 226 3.60 -12.32 10.22
N TRP A 227 4.87 -12.38 9.78
CA TRP A 227 6.00 -11.91 10.59
C TRP A 227 5.92 -10.41 10.91
N LEU A 228 5.58 -9.57 9.93
CA LEU A 228 5.40 -8.13 10.13
C LEU A 228 4.24 -7.86 11.12
N MET A 229 3.16 -8.62 11.03
CA MET A 229 2.04 -8.58 11.98
C MET A 229 2.43 -8.98 13.41
N GLY A 230 3.63 -9.53 13.61
CA GLY A 230 4.16 -9.95 14.91
C GLY A 230 4.06 -11.45 15.19
N TYR A 231 3.48 -12.21 14.26
CA TYR A 231 3.18 -13.64 14.44
C TYR A 231 3.66 -14.43 13.22
N PRO A 232 4.96 -14.80 13.16
CA PRO A 232 5.46 -15.60 12.03
C PRO A 232 4.69 -16.91 11.92
N LEU A 233 4.43 -17.35 10.68
CA LEU A 233 3.83 -18.66 10.46
C LEU A 233 4.85 -19.73 10.86
N THR A 234 4.40 -20.70 11.66
CA THR A 234 5.18 -21.91 11.87
C THR A 234 5.23 -22.67 10.56
N VAL A 235 6.43 -22.84 10.01
CA VAL A 235 6.66 -23.84 8.96
C VAL A 235 6.30 -25.18 9.60
N ALA A 236 5.28 -25.87 9.08
CA ALA A 236 5.08 -27.26 9.44
C ALA A 236 6.40 -27.96 9.13
N SER A 237 7.11 -28.43 10.16
CA SER A 237 8.23 -29.33 9.93
C SER A 237 7.66 -30.46 9.11
N GLU A 238 8.10 -30.58 7.86
CA GLU A 238 7.98 -31.85 7.15
C GLU A 238 8.71 -32.84 8.04
N ASP A 239 7.93 -33.62 8.80
CA ASP A 239 8.43 -34.85 9.39
C ASP A 239 8.96 -35.66 8.22
N LYS A 240 10.28 -35.60 8.04
CA LYS A 240 11.02 -36.62 7.32
C LYS A 240 10.85 -37.91 8.12
N GLU A 241 9.74 -38.60 7.88
CA GLU A 241 9.59 -39.98 8.28
C GLU A 241 10.73 -40.78 7.64
N ALA A 242 11.41 -41.51 8.52
CA ALA A 242 12.59 -42.33 8.30
C ALA A 242 12.29 -43.62 7.53
#